data_AF-A0A354NU64-F1
#
_entry.id   AF-A0A354NU64-F1
#
_cell.length_a   1.000
_cell.length_b   1.000
_cell.length_c   1.000
_cell.angle_alpha   90.00
_cell.angle_beta   90.00
_cell.angle_gamma   90.00
#
_symmetry.space_group_name_H-M   'P 1'
#
loop_
_entity.id
_entity.type
_entity.pdbx_description
1 polymer ?
#
loop_
_entity_poly.entity_id
_entity_poly.type
_entity_poly.pdbx_seq_one_letter_code
_entity_poly.pdbx_strand_id
1 'polypeptide(L)'
;MSGRVIARGLGAGLTIAVVGGILASVAYILLFNSGAPSNLVTGAGAGLVALMGLGVGEGISLAVNRKRGRRLKLVAGFSMFVGITVVTLVSAATFNTLILLASGLSFYIAVNKF
;
A
#
# COMPACT_ATOMS: atom_id res chain seq x y z
N MET A 1 8.65 -9.53 21.84
CA MET A 1 7.35 -9.11 21.25
C MET A 1 6.35 -10.23 21.46
N SER A 2 5.19 -9.96 22.06
CA SER A 2 4.12 -10.96 22.25
C SER A 2 3.44 -11.26 20.91
N GLY A 3 3.10 -12.53 20.64
CA GLY A 3 2.45 -12.97 19.41
C GLY A 3 1.13 -12.25 19.12
N ARG A 4 0.38 -11.85 20.16
CA ARG A 4 -0.87 -11.07 20.02
C ARG A 4 -0.65 -9.70 19.39
N VAL A 5 0.49 -9.06 19.63
CA VAL A 5 0.82 -7.74 19.06
C VAL A 5 1.13 -7.85 17.57
N ILE A 6 1.82 -8.92 17.18
CA ILE A 6 2.12 -9.21 15.77
C ILE A 6 0.84 -9.56 15.03
N ALA A 7 -0.04 -10.38 15.61
CA ALA A 7 -1.33 -10.74 14.99
C ALA A 7 -2.23 -9.52 14.76
N ARG A 8 -2.29 -8.57 15.71
CA ARG A 8 -3.03 -7.30 15.53
C ARG A 8 -2.44 -6.44 14.42
N GLY A 9 -1.11 -6.28 14.40
CA GLY A 9 -0.44 -5.55 13.33
C GLY A 9 -0.61 -6.20 11.96
N LEU A 10 -0.56 -7.53 11.89
CA LEU A 10 -0.76 -8.28 10.66
C LEU A 10 -2.19 -8.17 10.16
N GLY A 11 -3.18 -8.33 11.05
CA GLY A 11 -4.60 -8.16 10.71
C GLY A 11 -4.88 -6.77 10.16
N ALA A 12 -4.51 -5.71 10.91
CA ALA A 12 -4.72 -4.34 10.45
C ALA A 12 -3.97 -4.03 9.14
N GLY A 13 -2.71 -4.48 9.03
CA GLY A 13 -1.91 -4.30 7.83
C GLY A 13 -2.52 -4.96 6.60
N LEU A 14 -2.94 -6.22 6.72
CA LEU A 14 -3.60 -6.96 5.64
C LEU A 14 -4.94 -6.34 5.25
N THR A 15 -5.79 -5.99 6.23
CA THR A 15 -7.09 -5.39 5.92
C THR A 15 -6.92 -4.08 5.16
N ILE A 16 -5.99 -3.22 5.59
CA ILE A 16 -5.75 -1.93 4.94
C ILE A 16 -5.08 -2.12 3.57
N ALA A 17 -4.16 -3.07 3.45
CA ALA A 17 -3.53 -3.38 2.17
C ALA A 17 -4.54 -3.90 1.13
N VAL A 18 -5.42 -4.81 1.53
CA VAL A 18 -6.42 -5.39 0.62
C VAL A 18 -7.49 -4.35 0.28
N VAL A 19 -8.10 -3.70 1.27
CA VAL A 19 -9.16 -2.70 1.04
C VAL A 19 -8.59 -1.49 0.30
N GLY A 20 -7.42 -0.99 0.74
CA GLY A 20 -6.73 0.11 0.07
C GLY A 20 -6.32 -0.25 -1.36
N GLY A 21 -5.88 -1.48 -1.60
CA GLY A 21 -5.54 -1.97 -2.94
C GLY A 21 -6.75 -2.01 -3.85
N ILE A 22 -7.89 -2.55 -3.39
CA ILE A 22 -9.14 -2.57 -4.16
C ILE A 22 -9.61 -1.15 -4.47
N LEU A 23 -9.65 -0.26 -3.47
CA LEU A 23 -10.07 1.13 -3.67
C LEU A 23 -9.15 1.88 -4.64
N ALA A 24 -7.84 1.69 -4.53
CA ALA A 24 -6.86 2.27 -5.44
C ALA A 24 -7.06 1.75 -6.88
N SER A 25 -7.33 0.45 -7.05
CA SER A 25 -7.63 -0.13 -8.36
C SER A 25 -8.92 0.43 -8.95
N VAL A 26 -10.00 0.52 -8.17
CA VAL A 26 -11.27 1.10 -8.63
C VAL A 26 -11.07 2.55 -9.06
N ALA A 27 -10.37 3.36 -8.25
CA ALA A 27 -10.06 4.74 -8.59
C ALA A 27 -9.23 4.85 -9.88
N TYR A 28 -8.22 3.98 -10.04
CA TYR A 28 -7.39 3.93 -11.25
C TYR A 28 -8.21 3.55 -12.49
N ILE A 29 -9.08 2.54 -12.40
CA ILE A 29 -9.93 2.09 -13.51
C ILE A 29 -10.90 3.20 -13.92
N LEU A 30 -11.54 3.87 -12.96
CA LEU A 30 -12.45 4.98 -13.24
C LEU A 30 -11.73 6.14 -13.94
N LEU A 31 -10.51 6.47 -13.48
CA LEU A 31 -9.70 7.53 -14.07
C LEU A 31 -9.15 7.15 -15.46
N PHE A 32 -8.83 5.88 -15.68
CA PHE A 32 -8.39 5.40 -17.00
C PHE A 32 -9.54 5.46 -18.02
N ASN A 33 -10.76 5.09 -17.62
CA ASN A 33 -11.93 5.08 -18.49
C ASN A 33 -12.60 6.45 -18.69
N SER A 34 -12.17 7.49 -17.96
CA SER A 34 -12.74 8.83 -18.10
C SER A 34 -12.24 9.61 -19.33
N GLY A 35 -11.31 9.05 -20.10
CA GLY A 35 -10.67 9.74 -21.23
C GLY A 35 -9.63 10.78 -20.79
N ALA A 36 -9.21 10.76 -19.52
CA ALA A 36 -8.19 11.65 -19.01
C ALA A 36 -6.84 11.44 -19.73
N PRO A 37 -6.00 12.49 -19.83
CA PRO A 37 -4.66 12.38 -20.40
C PRO A 37 -3.84 11.30 -19.68
N SER A 38 -3.15 10.45 -20.44
CA SER A 38 -2.37 9.31 -19.92
C SER A 38 -1.35 9.70 -18.83
N ASN A 39 -0.80 10.91 -18.92
CA ASN A 39 0.14 11.47 -17.95
C ASN A 39 -0.50 11.66 -16.57
N LEU A 40 -1.76 12.15 -16.54
CA LEU A 40 -2.53 12.35 -15.32
C LEU A 40 -2.95 11.02 -14.71
N VAL A 41 -3.36 10.05 -15.54
CA VAL A 41 -3.72 8.70 -15.09
C VAL A 41 -2.51 8.01 -14.43
N THR A 42 -1.33 8.12 -15.06
CA THR A 42 -0.09 7.54 -14.54
C THR A 42 0.37 8.23 -13.25
N GLY A 43 0.31 9.56 -13.20
CA GLY A 43 0.67 10.33 -12.00
C GLY A 43 -0.27 10.05 -10.82
N ALA A 44 -1.58 10.00 -11.06
CA ALA A 44 -2.56 9.66 -10.04
C ALA A 44 -2.40 8.21 -9.56
N GLY A 45 -2.12 7.26 -10.45
CA GLY A 45 -1.81 5.87 -10.09
C GLY A 45 -0.58 5.77 -9.17
N ALA A 46 0.49 6.48 -9.49
CA ALA A 46 1.67 6.57 -8.63
C ALA A 46 1.35 7.19 -7.26
N GLY A 47 0.53 8.25 -7.23
CA GLY A 47 0.06 8.87 -6.00
C GLY A 47 -0.77 7.92 -5.12
N LEU A 48 -1.67 7.14 -5.71
CA LEU A 48 -2.49 6.15 -4.99
C LEU A 48 -1.63 5.07 -4.33
N VAL A 49 -0.62 4.57 -5.05
CA VAL A 49 0.35 3.60 -4.50
C VAL A 49 1.14 4.21 -3.33
N ALA A 50 1.60 5.45 -3.47
CA ALA A 50 2.27 6.20 -2.41
C ALA A 50 1.40 6.35 -1.15
N LEU A 51 0.12 6.68 -1.33
CA LEU A 51 -0.85 6.79 -0.25
C LEU A 51 -1.10 5.45 0.47
N MET A 52 -1.06 4.32 -0.24
CA MET A 52 -1.14 3.00 0.41
C MET A 52 0.00 2.76 1.39
N GLY A 53 1.24 3.17 1.03
CA GLY A 53 2.39 3.07 1.93
C GLY A 53 2.17 3.83 3.25
N LEU A 54 1.57 5.02 3.16
CA LEU A 54 1.20 5.82 4.33
C LEU A 54 0.08 5.15 5.14
N GLY A 55 -0.97 4.67 4.47
CA GLY A 55 -2.12 4.04 5.12
C GLY A 55 -1.77 2.74 5.85
N VAL A 56 -0.98 1.86 5.22
CA VAL A 56 -0.48 0.62 5.86
C VAL A 56 0.47 0.97 7.01
N GLY A 57 1.33 1.97 6.82
CA GLY A 57 2.22 2.50 7.84
C GLY A 57 1.47 2.94 9.11
N GLU A 58 0.48 3.82 8.93
CA GLU A 58 -0.32 4.39 10.02
C GLU A 58 -1.25 3.37 10.65
N GLY A 59 -1.94 2.57 9.84
CA GLY A 59 -2.90 1.59 10.33
C GLY A 59 -2.30 0.55 11.25
N ILE A 60 -1.12 0.01 10.89
CA ILE A 60 -0.39 -0.91 11.76
C ILE A 60 0.13 -0.18 13.01
N SER A 61 0.55 1.08 12.89
CA SER A 61 1.01 1.87 14.05
C SER A 61 -0.11 2.06 15.07
N LEU A 62 -1.31 2.46 14.61
CA LEU A 62 -2.51 2.62 15.42
C LEU A 62 -2.96 1.30 16.06
N ALA A 63 -2.94 0.20 15.31
CA ALA A 63 -3.38 -1.11 15.80
C ALA A 63 -2.45 -1.71 16.87
N VAL A 64 -1.16 -1.36 16.85
CA VAL A 64 -0.13 -1.94 17.71
C VAL A 64 0.20 -1.04 18.90
N ASN A 65 -0.01 0.28 18.77
CA ASN A 65 0.23 1.29 19.81
C ASN A 65 1.59 1.14 20.52
N ARG A 66 2.64 0.75 19.76
CA ARG A 66 4.01 0.50 20.22
C ARG A 66 5.03 0.80 19.11
N LYS A 67 6.24 1.24 19.50
CA LYS A 67 7.39 1.42 18.59
C LYS A 67 7.67 0.14 17.80
N ARG A 68 7.88 0.25 16.49
CA ARG A 68 8.01 -0.91 15.60
C ARG A 68 9.39 -1.57 15.73
N GLY A 69 9.43 -2.73 16.38
CA GLY A 69 10.57 -3.63 16.32
C GLY A 69 10.74 -4.28 14.94
N ARG A 70 11.88 -4.95 14.71
CA ARG A 70 12.25 -5.60 13.43
C ARG A 70 11.15 -6.49 12.83
N ARG A 71 10.34 -7.15 13.68
CA ARG A 71 9.21 -8.00 13.25
C ARG A 71 8.03 -7.20 12.68
N LEU A 72 7.72 -6.01 13.21
CA LEU A 72 6.63 -5.17 12.69
C LEU A 72 6.99 -4.52 11.35
N LYS A 73 8.29 -4.27 11.11
CA LYS A 73 8.81 -3.85 9.81
C LYS A 73 8.57 -4.91 8.72
N LEU A 74 8.82 -6.19 9.04
CA LEU A 74 8.48 -7.31 8.14
C LEU A 74 6.98 -7.41 7.87
N VAL A 75 6.14 -7.22 8.89
CA VAL A 75 4.68 -7.23 8.73
C VAL A 75 4.21 -6.10 7.80
N ALA A 76 4.75 -4.89 7.97
CA ALA A 76 4.42 -3.75 7.11
C ALA A 76 4.88 -3.97 5.66
N GLY A 77 6.09 -4.50 5.47
CA GLY A 77 6.58 -4.89 4.14
C GLY A 77 5.70 -5.95 3.49
N PHE A 78 5.34 -7.02 4.22
CA PHE A 78 4.48 -8.07 3.70
C PHE A 78 3.07 -7.55 3.35
N SER A 79 2.51 -6.69 4.20
CA SER A 79 1.22 -6.04 3.93
C SER A 79 1.27 -5.19 2.66
N MET A 80 2.34 -4.41 2.45
CA MET A 80 2.51 -3.64 1.22
C MET A 80 2.67 -4.52 -0.01
N PHE A 81 3.40 -5.63 0.09
CA PHE A 81 3.51 -6.60 -0.99
C PHE A 81 2.13 -7.10 -1.41
N VAL A 82 1.30 -7.54 -0.44
CA VAL A 82 -0.08 -7.97 -0.71
C VAL A 82 -0.89 -6.84 -1.35
N GLY A 83 -0.81 -5.61 -0.83
CA GLY A 83 -1.54 -4.47 -1.36
C GLY A 83 -1.19 -4.18 -2.83
N ILE A 84 0.10 -4.18 -3.17
CA ILE A 84 0.56 -3.98 -4.55
C ILE A 84 0.10 -5.14 -5.44
N THR A 85 0.19 -6.39 -4.97
CA THR A 85 -0.32 -7.54 -5.74
C THR A 85 -1.81 -7.40 -6.03
N VAL A 86 -2.61 -6.98 -5.05
CA VAL A 86 -4.04 -6.70 -5.27
C VAL A 86 -4.23 -5.63 -6.32
N VAL A 87 -3.50 -4.51 -6.21
CA VAL A 87 -3.59 -3.42 -7.19
C VAL A 87 -3.35 -3.94 -8.59
N THR A 88 -2.29 -4.72 -8.78
CA THR A 88 -1.87 -5.22 -10.09
C THR A 88 -2.83 -6.21 -10.71
N LEU A 89 -3.39 -7.11 -9.90
CA LEU A 89 -4.32 -8.13 -10.38
C LEU A 89 -5.67 -7.52 -10.75
N VAL A 90 -6.13 -6.52 -9.99
CA VAL A 90 -7.46 -5.93 -10.17
C VAL A 90 -7.45 -4.87 -11.27
N SER A 91 -6.43 -4.03 -11.36
CA SER A 91 -6.41 -2.94 -12.34
C SER A 91 -5.79 -3.29 -13.69
N ALA A 92 -5.19 -4.48 -13.82
CA ALA A 92 -4.35 -4.87 -14.96
C ALA A 92 -3.32 -3.78 -15.35
N ALA A 93 -2.95 -2.92 -14.39
CA ALA A 93 -2.16 -1.73 -14.67
C ALA A 93 -0.77 -2.14 -15.15
N THR A 94 -0.37 -1.65 -16.31
CA THR A 94 0.99 -1.77 -16.80
C THR A 94 1.90 -0.99 -15.88
N PHE A 95 2.84 -1.68 -15.22
CA PHE A 95 3.87 -1.02 -14.43
C PHE A 95 4.76 -0.19 -15.32
N ASN A 96 4.54 1.12 -15.34
CA ASN A 96 5.52 2.09 -15.81
C ASN A 96 6.54 2.33 -14.69
N THR A 97 7.76 2.71 -15.06
CA THR A 97 8.88 3.07 -14.17
C THR A 97 8.45 4.00 -13.02
N LEU A 98 7.52 4.93 -13.27
CA LEU A 98 6.97 5.82 -12.24
C LEU A 98 6.18 5.08 -11.15
N ILE A 99 5.33 4.11 -11.52
CA ILE A 99 4.55 3.31 -10.57
C ILE A 99 5.50 2.38 -9.79
N LEU A 100 6.55 1.87 -10.45
CA LEU A 100 7.58 1.07 -9.80
C LEU A 100 8.35 1.90 -8.75
N LEU A 101 8.78 3.11 -9.10
CA LEU A 101 9.41 4.04 -8.15
C LEU A 101 8.47 4.38 -7.00
N ALA A 102 7.20 4.67 -7.28
CA ALA A 102 6.19 4.91 -6.26
C ALA A 102 6.03 3.71 -5.33
N SER A 103 6.01 2.48 -5.87
CA SER A 103 5.93 1.27 -5.08
C SER A 103 7.13 1.13 -4.12
N GLY A 104 8.35 1.38 -4.60
CA GLY A 104 9.56 1.39 -3.77
C GLY A 104 9.51 2.45 -2.67
N LEU A 105 9.08 3.67 -3.00
CA LEU A 105 8.84 4.74 -2.03
C LEU A 105 7.80 4.34 -0.99
N SER A 106 6.73 3.68 -1.42
CA SER A 106 5.64 3.25 -0.54
C SER A 106 6.09 2.16 0.41
N PHE A 107 6.91 1.21 -0.06
CA PHE A 107 7.58 0.23 0.78
C PHE A 107 8.49 0.90 1.80
N TYR A 108 9.32 1.85 1.35
CA TYR A 108 10.23 2.58 2.22
C TYR A 108 9.45 3.33 3.31
N ILE A 109 8.41 4.06 2.94
CA ILE A 109 7.52 4.76 3.87
C ILE A 109 6.87 3.76 4.82
N ALA A 110 6.24 2.70 4.32
CA ALA A 110 5.55 1.73 5.16
C ALA A 110 6.48 1.04 6.16
N VAL A 111 7.74 0.78 5.80
CA VAL A 111 8.72 0.06 6.65
C VAL A 111 9.46 1.00 7.62
N ASN A 112 9.80 2.22 7.18
CA ASN A 112 10.60 3.17 7.95
C ASN A 112 9.80 4.26 8.64
N LYS A 113 8.49 4.31 8.43
CA LYS A 113 7.60 5.12 9.25
C LYS A 113 7.52 4.48 10.66
N PHE A 114 8.21 5.15 11.60
CA PHE A 114 8.39 4.82 13.03
C PHE A 114 9.32 3.64 13.33
#